data_AF-A0AAV0QV71-F1
#
_entry.id   AF-A0AAV0QV71-F1
#
_cell.length_a   1.000
_cell.length_b   1.000
_cell.length_c   1.000
_cell.angle_alpha   90.00
_cell.angle_beta   90.00
_cell.angle_gamma   90.00
#
_symmetry.space_group_name_H-M   'P 1'
#
loop_
_entity.id
_entity.type
_entity.pdbx_description
1 polymer ?
#
loop_
_entity_poly.entity_id
_entity_poly.type
_entity_poly.pdbx_seq_one_letter_code
_entity_poly.pdbx_strand_id
1 'polypeptide(L)'
;VSSLFLFLCHSHSLLKSSFLSKCLNHPQNQSSLRKRSRWRKQLSDLNSANEDGQENQTHQQTLLPTQAHDSPQDDDKEQALKLCEICADSKQSHQILAVGACTHAAYCTDCISRHVAAKIGQSGAAATVITCPASGCGTAIELDSCRGALPKAVIDKWEEALCRNSIGESQRFYCPFRDCSAMLVAEAESIRESECPYCHRLFCAQCGVAWHSGVDCEVFQRLGQDERGREDIMVMEMAKSNKWRRCPNCKFYVERTEGCPHITCRVQV
;
A
#
# COMPACT_ATOMS: atom_id res chain seq x y z
N VAL A 1 16.95 13.70 -11.56
CA VAL A 1 16.35 14.13 -10.28
C VAL A 1 15.92 12.88 -9.54
N SER A 2 16.90 12.22 -8.94
CA SER A 2 16.79 10.90 -8.36
C SER A 2 17.36 10.97 -6.96
N SER A 3 16.68 10.31 -6.03
CA SER A 3 17.11 10.03 -4.65
C SER A 3 17.17 11.23 -3.70
N LEU A 4 16.36 11.17 -2.64
CA LEU A 4 16.83 11.06 -1.24
C LEU A 4 15.62 11.13 -0.30
N PHE A 5 15.09 9.95 0.02
CA PHE A 5 14.05 9.70 1.01
C PHE A 5 14.69 9.13 2.28
N LEU A 6 15.03 9.95 3.28
CA LEU A 6 15.34 9.44 4.62
C LEU A 6 15.08 10.48 5.73
N PHE A 7 14.79 9.93 6.92
CA PHE A 7 14.45 10.53 8.23
C PHE A 7 12.94 10.80 8.43
N LEU A 8 12.20 9.99 9.20
CA LEU A 8 12.37 9.72 10.63
C LEU A 8 12.04 8.26 11.05
N CYS A 9 12.44 7.90 12.27
CA CYS A 9 12.44 6.60 12.97
C CYS A 9 13.64 5.68 12.63
N HIS A 10 14.62 5.71 13.55
CA HIS A 10 15.78 4.83 13.64
C HIS A 10 15.34 3.35 13.67
N SER A 11 16.21 2.50 13.10
CA SER A 11 16.12 1.04 12.98
C SER A 11 15.34 0.54 11.75
N HIS A 12 16.10 0.02 10.77
CA HIS A 12 15.67 -0.72 9.57
C HIS A 12 15.15 0.08 8.36
N SER A 13 16.09 0.71 7.63
CA SER A 13 15.90 1.42 6.36
C SER A 13 15.28 0.58 5.21
N LEU A 14 15.47 -0.74 5.20
CA LEU A 14 14.94 -1.61 4.12
C LEU A 14 13.52 -2.15 4.37
N LEU A 15 13.06 -2.15 5.63
CA LEU A 15 11.72 -2.63 5.96
C LEU A 15 10.64 -1.61 5.58
N LYS A 16 10.96 -0.31 5.54
CA LYS A 16 9.99 0.75 5.22
C LYS A 16 9.53 0.76 3.77
N SER A 17 10.41 0.53 2.78
CA SER A 17 9.97 0.49 1.37
C SER A 17 9.11 -0.74 1.09
N SER A 18 9.47 -1.89 1.66
CA SER A 18 8.69 -3.12 1.60
C SER A 18 7.34 -2.96 2.31
N PHE A 19 7.34 -2.35 3.49
CA PHE A 19 6.12 -2.11 4.27
C PHE A 19 5.20 -1.11 3.57
N LEU A 20 5.69 0.07 3.17
CA LEU A 20 4.90 1.07 2.43
C LEU A 20 4.38 0.53 1.09
N SER A 21 5.20 -0.23 0.36
CA SER A 21 4.77 -0.91 -0.87
C SER A 21 3.66 -1.92 -0.59
N LYS A 22 3.78 -2.74 0.47
CA LYS A 22 2.71 -3.65 0.89
C LYS A 22 1.45 -2.90 1.33
N CYS A 23 1.59 -1.76 2.02
CA CYS A 23 0.48 -0.91 2.42
C CYS A 23 -0.26 -0.33 1.22
N LEU A 24 0.47 0.25 0.26
CA LEU A 24 -0.08 0.80 -0.98
C LEU A 24 -0.77 -0.29 -1.82
N ASN A 25 -0.19 -1.49 -1.83
CA ASN A 25 -0.70 -2.61 -2.60
C ASN A 25 -1.82 -3.42 -1.88
N HIS A 26 -2.24 -3.00 -0.69
CA HIS A 26 -3.25 -3.73 0.08
C HIS A 26 -4.66 -3.63 -0.56
N PRO A 27 -5.43 -4.74 -0.66
CA PRO A 27 -6.73 -4.75 -1.34
C PRO A 27 -7.75 -3.73 -0.83
N GLN A 28 -7.72 -3.38 0.46
CA GLN A 28 -8.61 -2.34 1.02
C GLN A 28 -8.22 -0.93 0.57
N ASN A 29 -6.92 -0.64 0.45
CA ASN A 29 -6.43 0.64 -0.10
C ASN A 29 -6.61 0.73 -1.63
N GLN A 30 -6.84 -0.43 -2.25
CA GLN A 30 -7.19 -0.61 -3.65
C GLN A 30 -8.70 -0.77 -3.89
N SER A 31 -9.54 -0.72 -2.85
CA SER A 31 -10.96 -1.12 -2.94
C SER A 31 -11.85 -0.20 -3.80
N SER A 32 -11.35 0.98 -4.19
CA SER A 32 -11.98 1.83 -5.22
C SER A 32 -11.82 1.29 -6.65
N LEU A 33 -10.93 0.32 -6.89
CA LEU A 33 -10.63 -0.30 -8.20
C LEU A 33 -11.70 -1.30 -8.67
N ARG A 34 -12.99 -1.02 -8.42
CA ARG A 34 -14.10 -1.85 -8.93
C ARG A 34 -14.26 -1.69 -10.45
N LYS A 35 -13.46 -2.48 -11.19
CA LYS A 35 -13.77 -3.19 -12.46
C LYS A 35 -12.46 -3.69 -13.10
N ARG A 36 -11.99 -4.88 -12.72
CA ARG A 36 -10.85 -5.54 -13.38
C ARG A 36 -11.11 -7.03 -13.63
N SER A 37 -12.09 -7.33 -14.49
CA SER A 37 -12.28 -8.66 -15.12
C SER A 37 -11.23 -8.99 -16.19
N ARG A 38 -10.36 -8.03 -16.56
CA ARG A 38 -9.38 -8.19 -17.65
C ARG A 38 -7.98 -8.64 -17.20
N TRP A 39 -7.68 -8.66 -15.89
CA TRP A 39 -6.31 -8.86 -15.39
C TRP A 39 -5.94 -10.30 -15.05
N ARG A 40 -6.92 -11.21 -14.95
CA ARG A 40 -6.67 -12.64 -14.68
C ARG A 40 -6.00 -13.37 -15.86
N LYS A 41 -6.10 -12.81 -17.07
CA LYS A 41 -5.56 -13.42 -18.30
C LYS A 41 -4.12 -13.02 -18.62
N GLN A 42 -3.55 -12.06 -17.90
CA GLN A 42 -2.18 -11.56 -18.15
C GLN A 42 -1.17 -12.02 -17.09
N LEU A 43 -1.66 -12.46 -15.93
CA LEU A 43 -0.88 -13.18 -14.92
C LEU A 43 -0.62 -14.64 -15.30
N SER A 44 -1.47 -15.26 -16.13
CA SER A 44 -1.19 -16.60 -16.68
C SER A 44 0.00 -16.59 -17.64
N ASP A 45 0.14 -15.52 -18.42
CA ASP A 45 1.13 -15.44 -19.50
C ASP A 45 2.55 -15.12 -18.98
N LEU A 46 2.66 -14.60 -17.74
CA LEU A 46 3.93 -14.37 -17.05
C LEU A 46 4.41 -15.60 -16.25
N ASN A 47 3.53 -16.56 -15.97
CA ASN A 47 3.87 -17.80 -15.26
C ASN A 47 4.25 -18.95 -16.22
N SER A 48 4.16 -18.76 -17.53
CA SER A 48 4.55 -19.75 -18.55
C SER A 48 6.02 -19.68 -18.96
N ALA A 49 6.85 -18.89 -18.29
CA ALA A 49 8.26 -18.69 -18.64
C ALA A 49 9.26 -19.27 -17.61
N ASN A 50 8.79 -20.07 -16.65
CA ASN A 50 9.66 -20.75 -15.69
C ASN A 50 9.12 -22.15 -15.42
N GLU A 51 9.48 -23.11 -16.27
CA GLU A 51 9.51 -24.55 -15.96
C GLU A 51 10.13 -25.30 -17.16
N ASP A 52 11.46 -25.35 -17.20
CA ASP A 52 12.21 -26.36 -17.96
C ASP A 52 13.22 -26.98 -17.00
N GLY A 53 13.10 -28.31 -16.79
CA GLY A 53 14.18 -29.14 -16.26
C GLY A 53 13.88 -29.98 -15.01
N GLN A 54 12.96 -30.94 -15.11
CA GLN A 54 13.01 -32.16 -14.28
C GLN A 54 13.02 -33.39 -15.20
N GLU A 55 14.15 -34.09 -15.26
CA GLU A 55 14.21 -35.48 -15.73
C GLU A 55 14.36 -36.44 -14.54
N ASN A 56 13.26 -37.15 -14.37
CA ASN A 56 12.96 -38.44 -13.78
C ASN A 56 14.11 -39.44 -13.56
N GLN A 57 14.06 -40.20 -12.45
CA GLN A 57 14.35 -41.63 -12.49
C GLN A 57 13.62 -42.42 -11.40
N THR A 58 12.84 -43.38 -11.91
CA THR A 58 11.99 -44.38 -11.29
C THR A 58 12.76 -45.54 -10.66
N HIS A 59 12.25 -46.12 -9.56
CA HIS A 59 12.20 -47.58 -9.43
C HIS A 59 11.08 -48.06 -8.51
N GLN A 60 10.23 -48.91 -9.06
CA GLN A 60 9.16 -49.67 -8.40
C GLN A 60 9.73 -50.95 -7.77
N GLN A 61 9.14 -51.41 -6.66
CA GLN A 61 8.69 -52.80 -6.52
C GLN A 61 7.87 -53.04 -5.24
N THR A 62 6.83 -53.86 -5.40
CA THR A 62 5.91 -54.41 -4.40
C THR A 62 6.40 -55.82 -3.99
N LEU A 63 6.15 -56.25 -2.74
CA LEU A 63 5.58 -57.56 -2.31
C LEU A 63 5.59 -57.71 -0.75
N LEU A 64 4.48 -58.26 -0.23
CA LEU A 64 4.09 -58.58 1.18
C LEU A 64 4.75 -59.91 1.70
N PRO A 65 4.43 -60.47 2.89
CA PRO A 65 4.52 -60.00 4.29
C PRO A 65 5.21 -61.04 5.23
N THR A 66 5.77 -60.64 6.39
CA THR A 66 6.05 -61.62 7.48
C THR A 66 5.89 -61.00 8.86
N GLN A 67 5.28 -61.78 9.77
CA GLN A 67 4.86 -61.39 11.11
C GLN A 67 5.95 -61.58 12.19
N ALA A 68 5.82 -60.75 13.23
CA ALA A 68 5.88 -61.06 14.68
C ALA A 68 7.15 -60.76 15.51
N HIS A 69 6.84 -60.21 16.70
CA HIS A 69 7.61 -60.05 17.96
C HIS A 69 8.74 -58.99 17.97
N ASP A 70 8.93 -58.13 18.97
CA ASP A 70 8.32 -57.95 20.30
C ASP A 70 8.70 -56.54 20.85
N SER A 71 7.85 -56.00 21.73
CA SER A 71 8.10 -54.98 22.75
C SER A 71 8.15 -53.46 22.41
N PRO A 72 7.39 -52.63 23.17
CA PRO A 72 7.35 -51.17 23.03
C PRO A 72 8.45 -50.49 23.86
N GLN A 73 9.13 -49.50 23.28
CA GLN A 73 9.89 -48.52 24.04
C GLN A 73 9.12 -47.21 24.05
N ASP A 74 8.45 -46.98 25.18
CA ASP A 74 7.99 -45.67 25.63
C ASP A 74 9.23 -44.79 25.82
N ASP A 75 9.50 -43.94 24.83
CA ASP A 75 10.40 -42.80 25.03
C ASP A 75 9.58 -41.69 25.70
N ASP A 76 9.42 -41.78 27.02
CA ASP A 76 8.96 -40.71 27.90
C ASP A 76 9.97 -39.55 27.86
N LYS A 77 9.95 -38.78 26.76
CA LYS A 77 10.36 -37.38 26.82
C LYS A 77 9.24 -36.65 27.55
N GLU A 78 9.35 -36.58 28.86
CA GLU A 78 8.57 -35.69 29.70
C GLU A 78 8.86 -34.24 29.25
N GLN A 79 8.14 -33.79 28.22
CA GLN A 79 8.26 -32.46 27.67
C GLN A 79 7.74 -31.50 28.74
N ALA A 80 8.64 -30.75 29.38
CA ALA A 80 8.29 -29.77 30.41
C ALA A 80 7.16 -28.85 29.92
N LEU A 81 5.94 -29.11 30.42
CA LEU A 81 4.75 -28.34 30.10
C LEU A 81 4.80 -27.03 30.91
N LYS A 82 4.39 -25.94 30.27
CA LYS A 82 4.28 -24.61 30.89
C LYS A 82 2.81 -24.21 30.97
N LEU A 83 2.40 -23.61 32.08
CA LEU A 83 1.03 -23.15 32.29
C LEU A 83 0.83 -21.79 31.63
N CYS A 84 -0.24 -21.64 30.83
CA CYS A 84 -0.63 -20.34 30.30
C CYS A 84 -1.45 -19.55 31.31
N GLU A 85 -1.06 -18.32 31.65
CA GLU A 85 -1.79 -17.48 32.63
C GLU A 85 -3.19 -17.02 32.17
N ILE A 86 -3.47 -17.02 30.86
CA ILE A 86 -4.75 -16.55 30.33
C ILE A 86 -5.80 -17.66 30.33
N CYS A 87 -5.44 -18.86 29.86
CA CYS A 87 -6.38 -19.98 29.77
C CYS A 87 -6.19 -21.06 30.83
N ALA A 88 -5.13 -20.97 31.65
CA ALA A 88 -4.76 -21.97 32.67
C ALA A 88 -4.51 -23.38 32.11
N ASP A 89 -4.21 -23.52 30.82
CA ASP A 89 -3.84 -24.80 30.20
C ASP A 89 -2.34 -25.05 30.27
N SER A 90 -1.97 -26.32 30.44
CA SER A 90 -0.59 -26.81 30.23
C SER A 90 -0.27 -26.90 28.74
N LYS A 91 0.82 -26.27 28.32
CA LYS A 91 1.26 -26.17 26.92
C LYS A 91 2.70 -26.62 26.76
N GLN A 92 3.02 -27.20 25.61
CA GLN A 92 4.39 -27.52 25.26
C GLN A 92 5.19 -26.24 24.97
N SER A 93 6.52 -26.30 25.09
CA SER A 93 7.38 -25.12 24.92
C SER A 93 7.21 -24.43 23.56
N HIS A 94 6.84 -25.16 22.49
CA HIS A 94 6.61 -24.58 21.16
C HIS A 94 5.26 -23.86 21.01
N GLN A 95 4.31 -24.12 21.92
CA GLN A 95 2.97 -23.50 21.95
C GLN A 95 2.93 -22.24 22.82
N ILE A 96 4.08 -21.87 23.38
CA ILE A 96 4.25 -20.74 24.27
C ILE A 96 5.01 -19.65 23.53
N LEU A 97 4.53 -18.41 23.66
CA LEU A 97 5.19 -17.23 23.17
C LEU A 97 5.70 -16.39 24.35
N ALA A 98 6.97 -16.04 24.33
CA ALA A 98 7.54 -15.06 25.23
C ALA A 98 7.27 -13.65 24.67
N VAL A 99 6.72 -12.75 25.50
CA VAL A 99 6.38 -11.39 25.09
C VAL A 99 7.52 -10.44 25.44
N GLY A 100 8.38 -10.16 24.45
CA GLY A 100 9.43 -9.15 24.53
C GLY A 100 10.33 -9.30 25.76
N ALA A 101 10.77 -8.18 26.32
CA ALA A 101 11.67 -8.13 27.48
C ALA A 101 10.96 -8.12 28.84
N CYS A 102 9.65 -8.35 28.92
CA CYS A 102 8.96 -8.38 30.21
C CYS A 102 9.11 -9.73 30.91
N THR A 103 9.05 -9.73 32.24
CA THR A 103 9.18 -10.94 33.08
C THR A 103 7.86 -11.69 33.27
N HIS A 104 6.78 -11.26 32.60
CA HIS A 104 5.47 -11.89 32.73
C HIS A 104 5.47 -13.28 32.07
N ALA A 105 4.66 -14.19 32.61
CA ALA A 105 4.77 -15.58 32.25
C ALA A 105 4.36 -15.87 30.80
N ALA A 106 4.70 -17.08 30.40
CA ALA A 106 4.47 -17.66 29.10
C ALA A 106 2.97 -17.70 28.73
N TYR A 107 2.60 -17.00 27.66
CA TYR A 107 1.24 -17.07 27.10
C TYR A 107 1.22 -18.06 25.94
N CYS A 108 0.14 -18.84 25.81
CA CYS A 108 0.00 -19.71 24.65
C CYS A 108 -0.29 -18.90 23.38
N THR A 109 0.13 -19.44 22.23
CA THR A 109 -0.06 -18.81 20.92
C THR A 109 -1.54 -18.50 20.63
N ASP A 110 -2.47 -19.37 21.05
CA ASP A 110 -3.91 -19.14 20.90
C ASP A 110 -4.41 -17.92 21.67
N CYS A 111 -3.94 -17.74 22.91
CA CYS A 111 -4.33 -16.62 23.76
C CYS A 111 -3.72 -15.31 23.23
N ILE A 112 -2.46 -15.32 22.79
CA ILE A 112 -1.86 -14.16 22.12
C ILE A 112 -2.58 -13.85 20.82
N SER A 113 -2.90 -14.85 19.99
CA SER A 113 -3.64 -14.67 18.75
C SER A 113 -4.97 -13.98 18.99
N ARG A 114 -5.74 -14.43 19.99
CA ARG A 114 -7.02 -13.83 20.38
C ARG A 114 -6.84 -12.42 20.93
N HIS A 115 -5.83 -12.18 21.76
CA HIS A 115 -5.51 -10.85 22.31
C HIS A 115 -5.17 -9.85 21.20
N VAL A 116 -4.27 -10.22 20.28
CA VAL A 116 -3.89 -9.43 19.12
C VAL A 116 -5.13 -9.11 18.27
N ALA A 117 -5.92 -10.13 17.92
CA ALA A 117 -7.14 -9.94 17.12
C ALA A 117 -8.17 -9.02 17.81
N ALA A 118 -8.35 -9.15 19.13
CA ALA A 118 -9.25 -8.31 19.90
C ALA A 118 -8.77 -6.85 19.96
N LYS A 119 -7.47 -6.62 20.17
CA LYS A 119 -6.88 -5.27 20.21
C LYS A 119 -6.98 -4.56 18.86
N ILE A 120 -6.74 -5.28 17.77
CA ILE A 120 -6.92 -4.74 16.41
C ILE A 120 -8.40 -4.38 16.16
N GLY A 121 -9.34 -5.19 16.65
CA GLY A 121 -10.78 -4.98 16.45
C GLY A 121 -11.41 -3.90 17.34
N GLN A 122 -10.97 -3.75 18.59
CA GLN A 122 -11.60 -2.86 19.58
C GLN A 122 -11.18 -1.40 19.46
N SER A 123 -9.93 -1.13 19.07
CA SER A 123 -9.34 0.19 19.28
C SER A 123 -9.56 1.20 18.16
N GLY A 124 -10.32 0.85 17.11
CA GLY A 124 -10.39 1.68 15.90
C GLY A 124 -8.98 2.01 15.38
N ALA A 125 -8.83 3.06 14.58
CA ALA A 125 -7.57 3.46 13.95
C ALA A 125 -6.41 3.87 14.91
N ALA A 126 -6.47 3.58 16.22
CA ALA A 126 -5.50 4.09 17.20
C ALA A 126 -4.49 3.06 17.76
N ALA A 127 -4.78 1.75 17.76
CA ALA A 127 -3.87 0.77 18.37
C ALA A 127 -2.93 0.13 17.34
N THR A 128 -1.85 0.81 17.00
CA THR A 128 -0.69 0.19 16.32
C THR A 128 0.20 -0.59 17.29
N VAL A 129 0.19 -0.20 18.57
CA VAL A 129 0.99 -0.80 19.62
C VAL A 129 0.13 -1.76 20.42
N ILE A 130 0.33 -3.06 20.18
CA ILE A 130 -0.29 -4.12 20.97
C ILE A 130 0.65 -4.43 22.13
N THR A 131 0.17 -4.29 23.36
CA THR A 131 0.96 -4.51 24.57
C THR A 131 0.76 -5.92 25.13
N CYS A 132 1.65 -6.32 26.03
CA CYS A 132 1.55 -7.52 26.83
C CYS A 132 0.14 -7.65 27.48
N PRO A 133 -0.44 -8.87 27.52
CA PRO A 133 -1.74 -9.08 28.17
C PRO A 133 -1.75 -8.83 29.67
N ALA A 134 -0.59 -8.85 30.34
CA ALA A 134 -0.47 -8.61 31.77
C ALA A 134 -0.99 -7.21 32.15
N SER A 135 -1.81 -7.16 33.19
CA SER A 135 -2.39 -5.93 33.75
C SER A 135 -1.32 -4.89 34.08
N GLY A 136 -1.40 -3.70 33.49
CA GLY A 136 -0.45 -2.62 33.74
C GLY A 136 0.91 -2.78 33.04
N CYS A 137 1.10 -3.81 32.21
CA CYS A 137 2.32 -3.99 31.44
C CYS A 137 2.24 -3.23 30.10
N GLY A 138 3.13 -2.25 29.92
CA GLY A 138 3.24 -1.46 28.68
C GLY A 138 4.17 -2.06 27.63
N THR A 139 4.78 -3.22 27.86
CA THR A 139 5.73 -3.83 26.92
C THR A 139 5.01 -4.21 25.63
N ALA A 140 5.50 -3.69 24.50
CA ALA A 140 4.94 -3.99 23.19
C ALA A 140 5.25 -5.43 22.75
N ILE A 141 4.27 -6.06 22.12
CA ILE A 141 4.45 -7.31 21.39
C ILE A 141 4.96 -6.95 20.00
N GLU A 142 6.12 -7.50 19.62
CA GLU A 142 6.68 -7.29 18.29
C GLU A 142 6.04 -8.22 17.26
N LEU A 143 5.61 -7.65 16.13
CA LEU A 143 5.00 -8.40 15.03
C LEU A 143 5.92 -9.51 14.50
N ASP A 144 7.21 -9.21 14.35
CA ASP A 144 8.18 -10.16 13.78
C ASP A 144 8.36 -11.39 14.68
N SER A 145 8.34 -11.20 15.99
CA SER A 145 8.35 -12.29 16.98
C SER A 145 7.10 -13.20 16.88
N CYS A 146 6.01 -12.71 16.29
CA CYS A 146 4.75 -13.43 16.16
C CYS A 146 4.57 -14.17 14.82
N ARG A 147 5.39 -13.88 13.80
CA ARG A 147 5.19 -14.39 12.42
C ARG A 147 5.18 -15.91 12.30
N GLY A 148 6.00 -16.59 13.09
CA GLY A 148 6.08 -18.06 13.10
C GLY A 148 5.09 -18.73 14.06
N ALA A 149 4.44 -17.96 14.93
CA ALA A 149 3.66 -18.48 16.05
C ALA A 149 2.16 -18.23 15.90
N LEU A 150 1.75 -17.15 15.21
CA LEU A 150 0.35 -16.77 15.05
C LEU A 150 -0.19 -17.16 13.67
N PRO A 151 -1.51 -17.40 13.55
CA PRO A 151 -2.15 -17.62 12.26
C PRO A 151 -1.90 -16.46 11.29
N LYS A 152 -1.61 -16.79 10.03
CA LYS A 152 -1.37 -15.79 8.96
C LYS A 152 -2.45 -14.71 8.90
N ALA A 153 -3.73 -15.10 9.02
CA ALA A 153 -4.85 -14.15 8.97
C ALA A 153 -4.82 -13.08 10.09
N VAL A 154 -4.22 -13.38 11.24
CA VAL A 154 -4.06 -12.41 12.34
C VAL A 154 -2.89 -11.47 12.06
N ILE A 155 -1.77 -12.02 11.55
CA ILE A 155 -0.61 -11.24 11.10
C ILE A 155 -0.99 -10.27 9.99
N ASP A 156 -1.70 -10.73 8.96
CA ASP A 156 -2.13 -9.91 7.83
C ASP A 156 -3.03 -8.75 8.31
N LYS A 157 -3.96 -9.00 9.24
CA LYS A 157 -4.80 -7.95 9.86
C LYS A 157 -4.00 -6.96 10.70
N TRP A 158 -2.96 -7.42 11.39
CA TRP A 158 -2.09 -6.55 12.18
C TRP A 158 -1.26 -5.66 11.25
N GLU A 159 -0.67 -6.22 10.20
CA GLU A 159 0.03 -5.46 9.14
C GLU A 159 -0.89 -4.43 8.50
N GLU A 160 -2.13 -4.80 8.19
CA GLU A 160 -3.14 -3.87 7.66
C GLU A 160 -3.40 -2.71 8.61
N ALA A 161 -3.58 -2.99 9.91
CA ALA A 161 -3.81 -1.96 10.92
C ALA A 161 -2.61 -1.01 11.05
N LEU A 162 -1.38 -1.55 11.03
CA LEU A 162 -0.16 -0.75 11.04
C LEU A 162 -0.08 0.14 9.80
N CYS A 163 -0.36 -0.41 8.61
CA CYS A 163 -0.37 0.31 7.35
C CYS A 163 -1.37 1.47 7.32
N ARG A 164 -2.58 1.22 7.85
CA ARG A 164 -3.64 2.22 7.94
C ARG A 164 -3.27 3.36 8.90
N ASN A 165 -2.38 3.14 9.85
CA ASN A 165 -2.04 4.15 10.83
C ASN A 165 -0.69 4.82 10.54
N SER A 166 0.17 4.20 9.71
CA SER A 166 1.47 4.75 9.33
C SER A 166 1.39 5.88 8.31
N ILE A 167 0.32 5.92 7.50
CA ILE A 167 0.10 6.97 6.50
C ILE A 167 -0.93 7.95 7.07
N GLY A 168 -0.54 9.19 7.37
CA GLY A 168 -1.47 10.21 7.84
C GLY A 168 -2.55 10.54 6.80
N GLU A 169 -3.74 10.95 7.23
CA GLU A 169 -4.82 11.33 6.31
C GLU A 169 -4.39 12.43 5.34
N SER A 170 -3.59 13.40 5.80
CA SER A 170 -3.04 14.49 5.00
C SER A 170 -2.02 14.03 3.94
N GLN A 171 -1.44 12.84 4.10
CA GLN A 171 -0.49 12.27 3.15
C GLN A 171 -1.18 11.45 2.06
N ARG A 172 -2.49 11.17 2.21
CA ARG A 172 -3.27 10.39 1.26
C ARG A 172 -3.92 11.31 0.25
N PHE A 173 -3.77 10.97 -1.02
CA PHE A 173 -4.55 11.56 -2.09
C PHE A 173 -4.94 10.50 -3.09
N TYR A 174 -5.82 10.84 -4.03
CA TYR A 174 -6.32 9.89 -5.02
C TYR A 174 -5.94 10.32 -6.42
N CYS A 175 -5.69 9.33 -7.27
CA CYS A 175 -5.54 9.53 -8.70
C CYS A 175 -6.79 10.26 -9.25
N PRO A 176 -6.63 11.39 -9.95
CA PRO A 176 -7.78 12.22 -10.34
C PRO A 176 -8.60 11.62 -11.50
N PHE A 177 -8.08 10.58 -12.14
CA PHE A 177 -8.78 9.89 -13.22
C PHE A 177 -9.81 8.91 -12.65
N ARG A 178 -11.09 9.13 -12.99
CA ARG A 178 -12.25 8.39 -12.45
C ARG A 178 -12.22 6.88 -12.68
N ASP A 179 -11.57 6.44 -13.76
CA ASP A 179 -11.37 5.04 -14.13
C ASP A 179 -10.19 4.39 -13.38
N CYS A 180 -9.40 5.17 -12.64
CA CYS A 180 -8.32 4.70 -11.79
C CYS A 180 -8.61 4.93 -10.31
N SER A 181 -8.71 6.19 -9.86
CA SER A 181 -8.99 6.56 -8.46
C SER A 181 -8.17 5.81 -7.40
N ALA A 182 -6.96 5.36 -7.78
CA ALA A 182 -6.06 4.67 -6.88
C ALA A 182 -5.58 5.61 -5.77
N MET A 183 -5.45 5.10 -4.55
CA MET A 183 -4.85 5.85 -3.45
C MET A 183 -3.33 5.99 -3.69
N LEU A 184 -2.83 7.20 -3.48
CA LEU A 184 -1.44 7.59 -3.60
C LEU A 184 -1.01 8.26 -2.30
N VAL A 185 0.29 8.18 -2.01
CA VAL A 185 0.88 8.77 -0.80
C VAL A 185 1.88 9.83 -1.22
N ALA A 186 1.70 11.05 -0.73
CA ALA A 186 2.61 12.16 -0.96
C ALA A 186 3.66 12.16 0.14
N GLU A 187 4.92 11.95 -0.24
CA GLU A 187 6.05 12.05 0.70
C GLU A 187 6.68 13.46 0.72
N ALA A 188 6.24 14.38 -0.15
CA ALA A 188 6.73 15.76 -0.21
C ALA A 188 5.63 16.76 -0.61
N GLU A 189 5.69 17.96 -0.03
CA GLU A 189 4.70 19.05 -0.18
C GLU A 189 4.83 19.82 -1.51
N SER A 190 5.77 19.46 -2.39
CA SER A 190 6.18 20.31 -3.52
C SER A 190 6.17 19.66 -4.90
N ILE A 191 5.76 18.40 -5.02
CA ILE A 191 5.72 17.73 -6.34
C ILE A 191 4.46 18.20 -7.09
N ARG A 192 4.63 19.08 -8.08
CA ARG A 192 3.53 19.56 -8.93
C ARG A 192 3.15 18.55 -10.00
N GLU A 193 4.14 18.03 -10.73
CA GLU A 193 3.97 17.04 -11.79
C GLU A 193 4.20 15.64 -11.23
N SER A 194 3.22 14.75 -11.39
CA SER A 194 3.32 13.38 -10.90
C SER A 194 2.72 12.40 -11.88
N GLU A 195 3.34 11.22 -11.99
CA GLU A 195 2.80 10.10 -12.75
C GLU A 195 2.12 9.13 -11.80
N CYS A 196 0.91 8.67 -12.16
CA CYS A 196 0.24 7.64 -11.38
C CYS A 196 0.90 6.27 -11.66
N PRO A 197 1.43 5.54 -10.66
CA PRO A 197 2.07 4.24 -10.88
C PRO A 197 1.09 3.13 -11.33
N TYR A 198 -0.23 3.35 -11.22
CA TYR A 198 -1.24 2.36 -11.58
C TYR A 198 -1.81 2.54 -12.99
N CYS A 199 -1.84 3.78 -13.50
CA CYS A 199 -2.39 4.08 -14.82
C CYS A 199 -1.44 4.86 -15.73
N HIS A 200 -0.24 5.19 -15.26
CA HIS A 200 0.83 5.87 -15.99
C HIS A 200 0.44 7.19 -16.63
N ARG A 201 -0.61 7.84 -16.11
CA ARG A 201 -1.05 9.15 -16.57
C ARG A 201 -0.48 10.24 -15.66
N LEU A 202 -0.01 11.31 -16.29
CA LEU A 202 0.46 12.51 -15.62
C LEU A 202 -0.70 13.32 -15.05
N PHE A 203 -0.51 13.82 -13.84
CA PHE A 203 -1.48 14.66 -13.15
C PHE A 203 -0.77 15.74 -12.33
N CYS A 204 -1.50 16.80 -12.02
CA CYS A 204 -1.03 17.82 -11.09
C CYS A 204 -1.41 17.42 -9.66
N ALA A 205 -0.44 17.11 -8.80
CA ALA A 205 -0.74 16.72 -7.42
C ALA A 205 -1.25 17.89 -6.57
N GLN A 206 -0.82 19.13 -6.88
CA GLN A 206 -1.30 20.34 -6.21
C GLN A 206 -2.76 20.67 -6.57
N CYS A 207 -3.14 20.52 -7.84
CA CYS A 207 -4.50 20.84 -8.31
C CYS A 207 -5.48 19.65 -8.25
N GLY A 208 -4.97 18.41 -8.15
CA GLY A 208 -5.81 17.21 -8.14
C GLY A 208 -6.53 16.95 -9.47
N VAL A 209 -5.88 17.25 -10.60
CA VAL A 209 -6.46 17.14 -11.96
C VAL A 209 -5.47 16.55 -12.95
N ALA A 210 -5.92 16.20 -14.15
CA ALA A 210 -5.04 15.85 -15.25
C ALA A 210 -3.97 16.93 -15.49
N TRP A 211 -2.77 16.50 -15.90
CA TRP A 211 -1.65 17.41 -16.05
C TRP A 211 -1.94 18.54 -17.05
N HIS A 212 -1.60 19.77 -16.67
CA HIS A 212 -1.84 20.98 -17.45
C HIS A 212 -0.52 21.71 -17.74
N SER A 213 0.24 21.19 -18.72
CA SER A 213 1.48 21.82 -19.17
C SER A 213 1.25 23.26 -19.66
N GLY A 214 2.28 24.10 -19.57
CA GLY A 214 2.25 25.46 -20.10
C GLY A 214 1.43 26.48 -19.30
N VAL A 215 0.61 26.02 -18.35
CA VAL A 215 -0.26 26.85 -17.50
C VAL A 215 0.02 26.58 -16.03
N ASP A 216 0.42 27.64 -15.31
CA ASP A 216 0.66 27.57 -13.87
C ASP A 216 -0.63 27.25 -13.10
N CYS A 217 -0.51 26.61 -11.93
CA CYS A 217 -1.65 26.20 -11.11
C CYS A 217 -2.59 27.38 -10.80
N GLU A 218 -2.04 28.56 -10.49
CA GLU A 218 -2.79 29.77 -10.15
C GLU A 218 -3.57 30.33 -11.36
N VAL A 219 -3.07 30.11 -12.58
CA VAL A 219 -3.78 30.45 -13.81
C VAL A 219 -4.85 29.39 -14.07
N PHE A 220 -4.50 28.11 -13.99
CA PHE A 220 -5.41 27.00 -14.23
C PHE A 220 -6.66 27.06 -13.32
N GLN A 221 -6.47 27.36 -12.03
CA GLN A 221 -7.57 27.45 -11.06
C GLN A 221 -8.52 28.63 -11.31
N ARG A 222 -8.10 29.66 -12.08
CA ARG A 222 -8.96 30.79 -12.46
C ARG A 222 -9.73 30.56 -13.76
N LEU A 223 -9.40 29.52 -14.53
CA LEU A 223 -10.09 29.18 -15.76
C LEU A 223 -11.49 28.65 -15.50
N GLY A 224 -12.42 28.94 -16.41
CA GLY A 224 -13.73 28.30 -16.47
C GLY A 224 -13.61 26.79 -16.71
N GLN A 225 -14.65 26.02 -16.37
CA GLN A 225 -14.64 24.56 -16.59
C GLN A 225 -14.52 24.21 -18.09
N ASP A 226 -15.07 25.06 -18.93
CA ASP A 226 -15.03 25.04 -20.40
C ASP A 226 -13.68 25.48 -21.00
N GLU A 227 -12.77 26.04 -20.19
CA GLU A 227 -11.42 26.45 -20.62
C GLU A 227 -10.32 25.52 -20.08
N ARG A 228 -10.70 24.46 -19.34
CA ARG A 228 -9.76 23.50 -18.71
C ARG A 228 -9.57 22.23 -19.54
N GLY A 229 -10.21 22.14 -20.71
CA GLY A 229 -10.03 21.03 -21.62
C GLY A 229 -8.59 20.95 -22.11
N ARG A 230 -8.13 19.73 -22.44
CA ARG A 230 -6.75 19.52 -22.93
C ARG A 230 -6.46 20.41 -24.14
N GLU A 231 -7.42 20.51 -25.06
CA GLU A 231 -7.34 21.33 -26.26
C GLU A 231 -7.26 22.82 -25.91
N ASP A 232 -8.04 23.29 -24.94
CA ASP A 232 -8.01 24.69 -24.48
C ASP A 232 -6.67 25.05 -23.84
N ILE A 233 -6.12 24.17 -22.99
CA ILE A 233 -4.78 24.33 -22.41
C ILE A 233 -3.72 24.40 -23.51
N MET A 234 -3.80 23.53 -24.53
CA MET A 234 -2.89 23.56 -25.67
C MET A 234 -2.98 24.87 -26.46
N VAL A 235 -4.19 25.39 -26.69
CA VAL A 235 -4.38 26.70 -27.34
C VAL A 235 -3.79 27.83 -26.49
N MET A 236 -3.91 27.76 -25.16
CA MET A 236 -3.29 28.73 -24.25
C MET A 236 -1.76 28.71 -24.29
N GLU A 237 -1.16 27.52 -24.31
CA GLU A 237 0.29 27.35 -24.44
C GLU A 237 0.81 27.88 -25.78
N MET A 238 0.08 27.60 -26.87
CA MET A 238 0.37 28.14 -28.20
C MET A 238 0.23 29.66 -28.23
N ALA A 239 -0.83 30.21 -27.64
CA ALA A 239 -1.05 31.66 -27.57
C ALA A 239 0.07 32.38 -26.80
N LYS A 240 0.55 31.78 -25.69
CA LYS A 240 1.68 32.30 -24.93
C LYS A 240 2.96 32.34 -25.76
N SER A 241 3.24 31.25 -26.49
CA SER A 241 4.43 31.10 -27.33
C SER A 241 4.44 32.08 -28.51
N ASN A 242 3.28 32.28 -29.14
CA ASN A 242 3.10 33.20 -30.28
C ASN A 242 2.74 34.63 -29.86
N LYS A 243 2.70 34.93 -28.56
CA LYS A 243 2.32 36.25 -28.00
C LYS A 243 0.93 36.73 -28.45
N TRP A 244 0.02 35.81 -28.75
CA TRP A 244 -1.37 36.12 -29.02
C TRP A 244 -2.05 36.66 -27.77
N ARG A 245 -3.02 37.56 -27.95
CA ARG A 245 -3.77 38.17 -26.84
C ARG A 245 -5.25 37.90 -26.98
N ARG A 246 -5.98 37.81 -25.88
CA ARG A 246 -7.45 37.71 -25.94
C ARG A 246 -8.07 39.08 -26.22
N CYS A 247 -9.03 39.12 -27.13
CA CYS A 247 -9.84 40.30 -27.36
C CYS A 247 -10.62 40.64 -26.07
N PRO A 248 -10.61 41.90 -25.59
CA PRO A 248 -11.35 42.25 -24.38
C PRO A 248 -12.88 42.11 -24.56
N ASN A 249 -13.39 42.21 -25.79
CA ASN A 249 -14.82 42.10 -26.11
C ASN A 249 -15.27 40.64 -26.24
N CYS A 250 -14.79 39.92 -27.27
CA CYS A 250 -15.25 38.56 -27.57
C CYS A 250 -14.39 37.42 -26.98
N LYS A 251 -13.30 37.74 -26.28
CA LYS A 251 -12.37 36.79 -25.63
C LYS A 251 -11.60 35.83 -26.55
N PHE A 252 -11.84 35.83 -27.86
CA PHE A 252 -11.01 35.06 -28.80
C PHE A 252 -9.55 35.52 -28.83
N TYR A 253 -8.64 34.57 -29.04
CA TYR A 253 -7.24 34.87 -29.28
C TYR A 253 -7.06 35.59 -30.61
N VAL A 254 -6.33 36.69 -30.57
CA VAL A 254 -5.95 37.47 -31.74
C VAL A 254 -4.43 37.51 -31.87
N GLU A 255 -3.98 37.23 -33.09
CA GLU A 255 -2.61 37.42 -33.52
C GLU A 255 -2.44 38.81 -34.13
N ARG A 256 -1.33 39.47 -33.81
CA ARG A 256 -0.90 40.67 -34.53
C ARG A 256 0.22 40.28 -35.47
N THR A 257 -0.08 40.21 -36.76
CA THR A 257 0.91 39.87 -37.80
C THR A 257 1.90 41.01 -38.05
N GLU A 258 1.41 42.25 -38.15
CA GLU A 258 2.22 43.45 -38.41
C GLU A 258 1.44 44.75 -38.07
N GLY A 259 2.13 45.89 -38.05
CA GLY A 259 1.49 47.22 -37.97
C GLY A 259 1.08 47.72 -36.58
N CYS A 260 0.05 48.58 -36.56
CA CYS A 260 -0.40 49.37 -35.40
C CYS A 260 -0.83 48.50 -34.20
N PRO A 261 -0.57 48.91 -32.94
CA PRO A 261 -1.05 48.18 -31.75
C PRO A 261 -2.57 48.23 -31.53
N HIS A 262 -3.30 49.09 -32.25
CA HIS A 262 -4.75 49.18 -32.16
C HIS A 262 -5.41 48.09 -33.03
N ILE A 263 -6.08 47.12 -32.39
CA ILE A 263 -6.81 46.03 -33.04
C ILE A 263 -8.31 46.21 -32.80
N THR A 264 -9.10 46.11 -33.86
CA THR A 264 -10.57 46.18 -33.78
C THR A 264 -11.17 44.78 -33.74
N CYS A 265 -12.12 44.54 -32.84
CA CYS A 265 -12.83 43.26 -32.74
C CYS A 265 -13.66 43.00 -34.00
N ARG A 266 -13.55 41.80 -34.59
CA ARG A 266 -14.32 41.39 -35.79
C ARG A 266 -15.66 40.72 -35.47
N VAL A 267 -15.83 40.27 -34.24
CA VAL A 267 -17.10 39.70 -33.77
C VAL A 267 -18.05 40.85 -33.47
N GLN A 268 -19.21 40.82 -34.12
CA GLN A 268 -20.35 41.68 -33.80
C GLN A 268 -21.09 41.04 -32.63
N VAL A 269 -21.36 41.82 -31.58
CA VAL A 269 -22.12 41.40 -30.40
C VAL A 269 -23.61 41.53 -30.70
#